data_AF-A0A4Q2YJ78-F1
#
_entry.id   AF-A0A4Q2YJ78-F1
#
_cell.length_a   1.000
_cell.length_b   1.000
_cell.length_c   1.000
_cell.angle_alpha   90.00
_cell.angle_beta   90.00
_cell.angle_gamma   90.00
#
_symmetry.space_group_name_H-M   'P 1'
#
loop_
_entity.id
_entity.type
_entity.pdbx_description
1 polymer ?
#
loop_
_entity_poly.entity_id
_entity_poly.type
_entity_poly.pdbx_seq_one_letter_code
_entity_poly.pdbx_strand_id
1 'polypeptide(L)'
;MTFLRRRLHWLSRNPATLTQAVLAVMGLFVLNALWLNSQGTPERWAQHWREEQGSNPRESEKDTVAGVLKAQPVDRTALVRLLRRDARRVLATDRTPAGALEIEEEEEESEPEDMDRLLTTSKLPEPERALFLKYHRAMRDRTSETAAATAVELAAGTVDGSAALPMTMAGDVLRKGRDFPGALAWYEKAGALPDGVEARRQALELALIREWPDVVERLMGVEGYRAALESVDDDLAMRVAQCTRDMGALLTISFSHIREGLRHPGLVLISLLTAAVWFVSLHKGCRIPLRDWWISLLGVVLGVGSIVITLFLLLLQESRGGLTQNGLAGNDFVFYIAGVGLREEVAKLMAFLPLLPLLRKRTPGLALVSASCVGLGFALEENLNYYQSGGVTAALGRFVTANFIHLALTGLLGWALFRFLRYPKNYGSPFLAVFAAVVALHGLYDFCLSGYSQEAANLPIWILAGLAWFYFQTVRTEQGTAPQVVSAHSVFLLGSTVLLGCLLNYLVAGFGWQISFIMLGPALLSVVLLNAMFVWFLREL
;
A
#
# COMPACT_ATOMS: atom_id res chain seq x y z
N MET A 1 9.11 -7.99 -47.66
CA MET A 1 9.08 -7.85 -46.18
C MET A 1 10.46 -7.67 -45.53
N THR A 2 11.53 -8.33 -46.03
CA THR A 2 12.89 -8.22 -45.45
C THR A 2 13.48 -6.80 -45.48
N PHE A 3 13.31 -6.07 -46.59
CA PHE A 3 13.76 -4.67 -46.71
C PHE A 3 13.10 -3.74 -45.67
N LEU A 4 11.77 -3.80 -45.53
CA LEU A 4 11.03 -2.99 -44.56
C LEU A 4 11.48 -3.27 -43.12
N ARG A 5 11.68 -4.55 -42.77
CA ARG A 5 12.19 -4.93 -41.43
C ARG A 5 13.57 -4.37 -41.15
N ARG A 6 14.50 -4.43 -42.12
CA ARG A 6 15.85 -3.85 -41.97
C ARG A 6 15.79 -2.33 -41.81
N ARG A 7 14.94 -1.66 -42.60
CA ARG A 7 14.75 -0.21 -42.51
C ARG A 7 14.16 0.21 -41.17
N LEU A 8 13.14 -0.49 -40.66
CA LEU A 8 12.57 -0.23 -39.34
C LEU A 8 13.58 -0.47 -38.21
N HIS A 9 14.34 -1.57 -38.29
CA HIS A 9 15.38 -1.86 -37.31
C HIS A 9 16.45 -0.76 -37.29
N TRP A 10 16.90 -0.32 -38.46
CA TRP A 10 17.85 0.79 -38.58
C TRP A 10 17.30 2.10 -38.01
N LEU A 11 16.05 2.48 -38.37
CA LEU A 11 15.40 3.67 -37.82
C LEU A 11 15.28 3.61 -36.31
N SER A 12 14.94 2.44 -35.75
CA SER A 12 14.83 2.20 -34.31
C SER A 12 16.17 2.23 -33.56
N ARG A 13 17.30 2.39 -34.27
CA ARG A 13 18.63 2.50 -33.68
C ARG A 13 19.29 3.84 -33.98
N ASN A 14 18.73 4.62 -34.91
CA ASN A 14 19.26 5.92 -35.27
C ASN A 14 18.97 6.94 -34.14
N PRO A 15 20.00 7.51 -33.47
CA PRO A 15 19.79 8.42 -32.36
C PRO A 15 19.00 9.67 -32.76
N ALA A 16 19.25 10.24 -33.95
CA ALA A 16 18.52 11.42 -34.41
C ALA A 16 17.02 11.13 -34.63
N THR A 17 16.71 9.98 -35.24
CA THR A 17 15.32 9.53 -35.41
C THR A 17 14.62 9.30 -34.07
N LEU A 18 15.30 8.67 -33.10
CA LEU A 18 14.75 8.44 -31.77
C LEU A 18 14.54 9.75 -31.01
N THR A 19 15.50 10.67 -31.02
CA THR A 19 15.36 11.99 -30.40
C THR A 19 14.18 12.77 -31.00
N GLN A 20 14.04 12.78 -32.33
CA GLN A 20 12.89 13.41 -32.99
C GLN A 20 11.55 12.79 -32.56
N ALA A 21 11.48 11.45 -32.46
CA ALA A 21 10.29 10.76 -32.01
C ALA A 21 9.96 11.07 -30.53
N VAL A 22 10.97 11.09 -29.66
CA VAL A 22 10.80 11.46 -28.24
C VAL A 22 10.29 12.89 -28.11
N LEU A 23 10.90 13.85 -28.81
CA LEU A 23 10.49 15.25 -28.79
C LEU A 23 9.06 15.44 -29.32
N ALA A 24 8.70 14.74 -30.40
CA ALA A 24 7.34 14.80 -30.95
C ALA A 24 6.31 14.24 -29.97
N VAL A 25 6.57 13.06 -29.40
CA VAL A 25 5.66 12.42 -28.43
C VAL A 25 5.52 13.27 -27.18
N MET A 26 6.63 13.67 -26.56
CA MET A 26 6.61 14.51 -25.37
C MET A 26 5.95 15.87 -25.63
N GLY A 27 6.21 16.48 -26.79
CA GLY A 27 5.56 17.73 -27.21
C GLY A 27 4.03 17.61 -27.26
N LEU A 28 3.50 16.50 -27.77
CA LEU A 28 2.06 16.23 -27.77
C LEU A 28 1.49 16.13 -26.34
N PHE A 29 2.20 15.45 -25.43
CA PHE A 29 1.79 15.36 -24.02
C PHE A 29 1.83 16.73 -23.33
N VAL A 30 2.89 17.52 -23.53
CA VAL A 30 2.98 18.89 -22.99
C VAL A 30 1.84 19.78 -23.50
N LEU A 31 1.50 19.71 -24.79
CA LEU A 31 0.36 20.45 -25.35
C LEU A 31 -0.97 20.01 -24.71
N ASN A 32 -1.14 18.71 -24.46
CA ASN A 32 -2.34 18.20 -23.78
C ASN A 32 -2.39 18.64 -22.31
N ALA A 33 -1.28 18.62 -21.59
CA ALA A 33 -1.18 19.13 -20.22
C ALA A 33 -1.50 20.63 -20.15
N LEU A 34 -1.04 21.43 -21.13
CA LEU A 34 -1.35 22.86 -21.23
C LEU A 34 -2.86 23.08 -21.44
N TRP A 35 -3.46 22.28 -22.33
CA TRP A 35 -4.89 22.31 -22.58
C TRP A 35 -5.71 21.90 -21.35
N LEU A 36 -5.33 20.83 -20.65
CA LEU A 36 -5.99 20.40 -19.41
C LEU A 36 -5.95 21.52 -18.37
N ASN A 37 -4.76 22.08 -18.11
CA ASN A 37 -4.60 23.17 -17.16
C ASN A 37 -5.43 24.42 -17.52
N SER A 38 -5.59 24.74 -18.82
CA SER A 38 -6.39 25.90 -19.24
C SER A 38 -7.89 25.74 -19.00
N GLN A 39 -8.38 24.52 -18.76
CA GLN A 39 -9.80 24.26 -18.48
C GLN A 39 -10.19 24.51 -17.01
N GLY A 40 -9.29 25.03 -16.16
CA GLY A 40 -9.56 25.19 -14.73
C GLY A 40 -9.80 23.85 -14.02
N THR A 41 -9.30 22.76 -14.60
CA THR A 41 -9.44 21.40 -14.05
C THR A 41 -8.83 21.17 -12.68
N PRO A 42 -7.76 21.86 -12.23
CA PRO A 42 -7.12 21.52 -10.95
C PRO A 42 -8.08 21.57 -9.77
N GLU A 43 -8.97 22.57 -9.68
CA GLU A 43 -9.93 22.64 -8.56
C GLU A 43 -10.97 21.52 -8.60
N ARG A 44 -11.51 21.21 -9.79
CA ARG A 44 -12.50 20.13 -9.95
C ARG A 44 -11.90 18.75 -9.71
N TRP A 45 -10.68 18.51 -10.19
CA TRP A 45 -9.97 17.26 -9.96
C TRP A 45 -9.47 17.15 -8.53
N ALA A 46 -8.95 18.22 -7.92
CA ALA A 46 -8.61 18.22 -6.50
C ALA A 46 -9.83 18.01 -5.62
N GLN A 47 -11.01 18.50 -6.02
CA GLN A 47 -12.27 18.17 -5.34
C GLN A 47 -12.65 16.70 -5.54
N HIS A 48 -12.64 16.20 -6.78
CA HIS A 48 -12.96 14.80 -7.07
C HIS A 48 -11.99 13.82 -6.40
N TRP A 49 -10.69 14.13 -6.37
CA TRP A 49 -9.66 13.34 -5.70
C TRP A 49 -9.85 13.36 -4.18
N ARG A 50 -10.18 14.51 -3.61
CA ARG A 50 -10.58 14.59 -2.19
C ARG A 50 -11.81 13.73 -1.92
N GLU A 51 -12.80 13.77 -2.80
CA GLU A 51 -13.99 12.90 -2.72
C GLU A 51 -13.63 11.40 -2.86
N GLU A 52 -12.72 11.01 -3.76
CA GLU A 52 -12.28 9.62 -3.96
C GLU A 52 -11.43 9.08 -2.81
N GLN A 53 -10.62 9.92 -2.13
CA GLN A 53 -9.86 9.51 -0.95
C GLN A 53 -10.73 9.39 0.32
N GLY A 54 -12.07 9.42 0.19
CA GLY A 54 -12.97 9.43 1.35
C GLY A 54 -12.92 10.74 2.15
N SER A 55 -12.12 11.71 1.72
CA SER A 55 -12.13 13.08 2.24
C SER A 55 -13.16 13.94 1.50
N ASN A 56 -14.35 13.38 1.21
CA ASN A 56 -15.43 14.17 0.68
C ASN A 56 -15.78 15.22 1.76
N PRO A 57 -15.69 16.53 1.49
CA PRO A 57 -15.97 17.56 2.50
C PRO A 57 -17.38 17.43 3.11
N ARG A 58 -18.30 16.78 2.40
CA ARG A 58 -19.65 16.46 2.90
C ARG A 58 -19.70 15.19 3.76
N GLU A 59 -18.80 14.24 3.56
CA GLU A 59 -18.60 13.12 4.49
C GLU A 59 -17.80 13.56 5.71
N SER A 60 -16.81 14.44 5.54
CA SER A 60 -16.13 15.07 6.68
C SER A 60 -17.10 15.89 7.52
N GLU A 61 -18.08 16.59 6.93
CA GLU A 61 -19.14 17.24 7.71
C GLU A 61 -19.94 16.20 8.52
N LYS A 62 -20.33 15.07 7.92
CA LYS A 62 -21.00 13.96 8.65
C LYS A 62 -20.12 13.29 9.71
N ASP A 63 -18.80 13.38 9.57
CA ASP A 63 -17.83 12.87 10.53
C ASP A 63 -17.40 13.92 11.58
N THR A 64 -18.03 15.10 11.57
CA THR A 64 -17.96 16.08 12.67
C THR A 64 -19.12 15.90 13.64
N VAL A 65 -18.91 16.27 14.90
CA VAL A 65 -19.99 16.24 15.91
C VAL A 65 -21.13 17.17 15.48
N ALA A 66 -20.81 18.34 14.92
CA ALA A 66 -21.80 19.27 14.39
C ALA A 66 -22.65 18.64 13.26
N GLY A 67 -22.05 17.93 12.30
CA GLY A 67 -22.80 17.31 11.22
C GLY A 67 -23.66 16.13 11.68
N VAL A 68 -23.16 15.28 12.58
CA VAL A 68 -23.97 14.20 13.18
C VAL A 68 -25.18 14.78 13.93
N LEU A 69 -25.00 15.85 14.70
CA LEU A 69 -26.09 16.50 15.45
C LEU A 69 -27.10 17.23 14.54
N LYS A 70 -26.69 17.66 13.34
CA LYS A 70 -27.59 18.26 12.33
C LYS A 70 -28.39 17.21 11.55
N ALA A 71 -27.89 15.98 11.44
CA ALA A 71 -28.55 14.90 10.71
C ALA A 71 -29.92 14.54 11.34
N GLN A 72 -30.91 14.19 10.51
CA GLN A 72 -32.20 13.70 10.96
C GLN A 72 -32.57 12.38 10.26
N PRO A 73 -32.67 11.25 11.00
CA PRO A 73 -32.41 11.11 12.44
C PRO A 73 -30.92 11.27 12.80
N VAL A 74 -30.63 11.63 14.05
CA VAL A 74 -29.25 11.71 14.57
C VAL A 74 -28.70 10.29 14.76
N ASP A 75 -27.54 10.01 14.16
CA ASP A 75 -26.82 8.76 14.42
C ASP A 75 -26.09 8.85 15.77
N ARG A 76 -26.76 8.35 16.81
CA ARG A 76 -26.26 8.34 18.19
C ARG A 76 -25.02 7.46 18.35
N THR A 77 -24.87 6.41 17.54
CA THR A 77 -23.69 5.55 17.59
C THR A 77 -22.48 6.30 17.04
N ALA A 78 -22.65 6.97 15.89
CA ALA A 78 -21.62 7.85 15.35
C ALA A 78 -21.24 8.96 16.34
N LEU A 79 -22.23 9.58 17.00
CA LEU A 79 -21.98 10.61 18.02
C LEU A 79 -21.10 10.10 19.16
N VAL A 80 -21.35 8.91 19.72
CA VAL A 80 -20.51 8.33 20.78
C VAL A 80 -19.09 8.08 20.30
N ARG A 81 -18.90 7.59 19.07
CA ARG A 81 -17.56 7.38 18.49
C ARG A 81 -16.79 8.69 18.37
N LEU A 82 -17.46 9.76 17.93
CA LEU A 82 -16.85 11.08 17.80
C LEU A 82 -16.49 11.71 19.15
N LEU A 83 -17.39 11.63 20.14
CA LEU A 83 -17.10 12.09 21.51
C LEU A 83 -15.94 11.30 22.15
N ARG A 84 -15.85 9.98 21.87
CA ARG A 84 -14.73 9.14 22.30
C ARG A 84 -13.42 9.59 21.65
N ARG A 85 -13.44 9.88 20.35
CA ARG A 85 -12.28 10.35 19.58
C ARG A 85 -11.78 11.70 20.10
N ASP A 86 -12.68 12.66 20.28
CA ASP A 86 -12.37 13.99 20.83
C ASP A 86 -11.71 13.90 22.22
N ALA A 87 -12.33 13.14 23.14
CA ALA A 87 -11.79 12.98 24.48
C ALA A 87 -10.37 12.36 24.50
N ARG A 88 -10.07 11.42 23.59
CA ARG A 88 -8.72 10.85 23.43
C ARG A 88 -7.73 11.89 22.91
N ARG A 89 -8.13 12.74 21.95
CA ARG A 89 -7.31 13.83 21.41
C ARG A 89 -6.93 14.83 22.51
N VAL A 90 -7.91 15.32 23.27
CA VAL A 90 -7.67 16.25 24.39
C VAL A 90 -6.69 15.68 25.41
N LEU A 91 -6.85 14.40 25.80
CA LEU A 91 -5.95 13.73 26.74
C LEU A 91 -4.54 13.49 26.20
N ALA A 92 -4.37 13.43 24.87
CA ALA A 92 -3.06 13.25 24.23
C ALA A 92 -2.28 14.57 24.19
N THR A 93 -2.91 15.67 23.78
CA THR A 93 -2.30 17.02 23.75
C THR A 93 -1.78 17.44 25.12
N ASP A 94 -2.52 17.09 26.16
CA ASP A 94 -2.20 17.35 27.57
C ASP A 94 -0.96 16.59 28.11
N ARG A 95 -0.51 15.54 27.41
CA ARG A 95 0.63 14.70 27.82
C ARG A 95 1.94 15.11 27.18
N THR A 96 1.91 15.92 26.13
CA THR A 96 3.12 16.39 25.48
C THR A 96 3.83 17.33 26.46
N PRO A 97 5.01 16.96 27.00
CA PRO A 97 5.76 17.85 27.86
C PRO A 97 6.09 19.12 27.05
N ALA A 98 6.10 20.29 27.69
CA ALA A 98 6.37 21.60 27.09
C ALA A 98 7.81 21.77 26.52
N GLY A 99 8.43 20.71 26.02
CA GLY A 99 9.75 20.67 25.40
C GLY A 99 10.03 19.40 24.59
N ALA A 100 9.03 18.58 24.25
CA ALA A 100 9.21 17.51 23.26
C ALA A 100 9.15 18.15 21.87
N LEU A 101 10.25 18.01 21.11
CA LEU A 101 10.47 18.52 19.75
C LEU A 101 9.18 18.62 18.94
N GLU A 102 8.83 19.87 18.59
CA GLU A 102 7.79 20.23 17.63
C GLU A 102 8.11 19.53 16.30
N ILE A 103 7.53 18.36 16.08
CA ILE A 103 7.32 17.88 14.72
C ILE A 103 6.14 18.73 14.24
N GLU A 104 6.45 19.76 13.47
CA GLU A 104 5.50 20.63 12.76
C GLU A 104 4.74 19.78 11.71
N GLU A 105 3.85 18.89 12.17
CA GLU A 105 2.72 18.52 11.34
C GLU A 105 1.76 19.71 11.43
N GLU A 106 1.74 20.54 10.39
CA GLU A 106 0.71 21.56 10.12
C GLU A 106 -0.67 20.86 9.92
N GLU A 107 -1.15 20.08 10.90
CA GLU A 107 -2.59 19.91 11.04
C GLU A 107 -3.12 21.31 11.35
N GLU A 108 -3.76 21.92 10.35
CA GLU A 108 -4.52 23.16 10.47
C GLU A 108 -5.25 23.13 11.82
N GLU A 109 -4.76 23.91 12.80
CA GLU A 109 -5.31 23.95 14.17
C GLU A 109 -6.71 24.57 14.09
N SER A 110 -7.69 23.79 13.65
CA SER A 110 -9.08 24.11 13.84
C SER A 110 -9.27 24.23 15.35
N GLU A 111 -9.62 25.43 15.82
CA GLU A 111 -9.90 25.67 17.24
C GLU A 111 -10.76 24.52 17.76
N PRO A 112 -10.39 23.88 18.88
CA PRO A 112 -11.11 22.73 19.39
C PRO A 112 -12.58 23.13 19.55
N GLU A 113 -13.45 22.50 18.75
CA GLU A 113 -14.87 22.77 18.79
C GLU A 113 -15.35 22.60 20.24
N ASP A 114 -16.08 23.59 20.76
CA ASP A 114 -16.64 23.53 22.10
C ASP A 114 -17.76 22.47 22.13
N MET A 115 -17.36 21.21 22.35
CA MET A 115 -18.23 20.03 22.37
C MET A 115 -19.37 20.18 23.37
N ASP A 116 -19.10 20.77 24.54
CA ASP A 116 -20.12 20.99 25.56
C ASP A 116 -21.17 21.99 25.04
N ARG A 117 -20.76 23.06 24.34
CA ARG A 117 -21.68 23.99 23.68
C ARG A 117 -22.45 23.33 22.54
N LEU A 118 -21.81 22.53 21.69
CA LEU A 118 -22.48 21.81 20.60
C LEU A 118 -23.55 20.85 21.13
N LEU A 119 -23.22 20.06 22.15
CA LEU A 119 -24.18 19.16 22.79
C LEU A 119 -25.30 19.94 23.49
N THR A 120 -24.98 21.02 24.20
CA THR A 120 -25.96 21.88 24.90
C THR A 120 -26.95 22.51 23.92
N THR A 121 -26.48 22.95 22.76
CA THR A 121 -27.31 23.61 21.74
C THR A 121 -27.96 22.62 20.76
N SER A 122 -27.68 21.32 20.89
CA SER A 122 -28.25 20.30 20.02
C SER A 122 -29.77 20.15 20.20
N LYS A 123 -30.42 19.59 19.17
CA LYS A 123 -31.85 19.27 19.17
C LYS A 123 -32.16 17.92 19.85
N LEU A 124 -31.20 17.30 20.53
CA LEU A 124 -31.41 16.05 21.25
C LEU A 124 -32.40 16.27 22.42
N PRO A 125 -33.19 15.25 22.79
CA PRO A 125 -33.99 15.29 23.99
C PRO A 125 -33.11 15.59 25.22
N GLU A 126 -33.62 16.39 26.17
CA GLU A 126 -32.89 16.75 27.38
C GLU A 126 -32.25 15.57 28.13
N PRO A 127 -32.92 14.43 28.36
CA PRO A 127 -32.28 13.30 29.04
C PRO A 127 -31.11 12.71 28.25
N GLU A 128 -31.19 12.64 26.92
CA GLU A 128 -30.09 12.17 26.07
C GLU A 128 -28.93 13.17 26.07
N ARG A 129 -29.24 14.46 25.94
CA ARG A 129 -28.25 15.53 25.97
C ARG A 129 -27.46 15.54 27.28
N ALA A 130 -28.15 15.41 28.41
CA ALA A 130 -27.52 15.31 29.72
C ALA A 130 -26.62 14.06 29.82
N LEU A 131 -27.07 12.93 29.25
CA LEU A 131 -26.29 11.69 29.21
C LEU A 131 -25.00 11.82 28.40
N PHE A 132 -25.08 12.37 27.17
CA PHE A 132 -23.90 12.57 26.32
C PHE A 132 -22.91 13.57 26.91
N LEU A 133 -23.39 14.67 27.51
CA LEU A 133 -22.55 15.63 28.23
C LEU A 133 -21.82 14.95 29.39
N LYS A 134 -22.53 14.13 30.17
CA LYS A 134 -21.94 13.37 31.27
C LYS A 134 -20.88 12.39 30.78
N TYR A 135 -21.18 11.63 29.73
CA TYR A 135 -20.24 10.71 29.11
C TYR A 135 -18.98 11.43 28.60
N HIS A 136 -19.14 12.51 27.84
CA HIS A 136 -18.05 13.30 27.31
C HIS A 136 -17.14 13.85 28.43
N ARG A 137 -17.72 14.45 29.46
CA ARG A 137 -16.99 14.95 30.64
C ARG A 137 -16.25 13.83 31.37
N ALA A 138 -16.91 12.69 31.59
CA ALA A 138 -16.30 11.51 32.20
C ALA A 138 -15.13 10.99 31.35
N MET A 139 -15.24 11.04 30.02
CA MET A 139 -14.17 10.67 29.09
C MET A 139 -13.03 11.68 29.02
N ARG A 140 -13.21 12.91 29.52
CA ARG A 140 -12.15 13.93 29.69
C ARG A 140 -11.55 13.99 31.10
N ASP A 141 -12.26 13.55 32.14
CA ASP A 141 -11.79 13.58 33.53
C ASP A 141 -10.53 12.71 33.77
N ARG A 142 -9.43 13.25 34.30
CA ARG A 142 -8.21 12.47 34.52
C ARG A 142 -8.32 11.50 35.69
N THR A 143 -9.28 11.72 36.59
CA THR A 143 -9.40 10.91 37.80
C THR A 143 -10.18 9.62 37.53
N SER A 144 -9.67 8.50 38.03
CA SER A 144 -10.36 7.20 37.92
C SER A 144 -11.31 6.92 39.10
N GLU A 145 -11.30 7.77 40.13
CA GLU A 145 -12.00 7.53 41.40
C GLU A 145 -13.52 7.47 41.24
N THR A 146 -14.07 8.19 40.27
CA THR A 146 -15.52 8.28 40.02
C THR A 146 -15.99 7.42 38.85
N ALA A 147 -15.10 6.68 38.19
CA ALA A 147 -15.41 5.95 36.96
C ALA A 147 -16.51 4.90 37.15
N ALA A 148 -16.46 4.14 38.25
CA ALA A 148 -17.46 3.11 38.55
C ALA A 148 -18.84 3.69 38.83
N ALA A 149 -18.93 4.73 39.67
CA ALA A 149 -20.19 5.40 39.97
C ALA A 149 -20.80 6.02 38.70
N THR A 150 -19.97 6.72 37.92
CA THR A 150 -20.39 7.35 36.67
C THR A 150 -20.87 6.30 35.66
N ALA A 151 -20.20 5.15 35.55
CA ALA A 151 -20.60 4.07 34.66
C ALA A 151 -21.99 3.49 35.03
N VAL A 152 -22.28 3.31 36.32
CA VAL A 152 -23.61 2.86 36.77
C VAL A 152 -24.69 3.88 36.39
N GLU A 153 -24.41 5.17 36.57
CA GLU A 153 -25.35 6.24 36.21
C GLU A 153 -25.55 6.36 34.70
N LEU A 154 -24.49 6.19 33.90
CA LEU A 154 -24.59 6.18 32.44
C LEU A 154 -25.43 4.99 31.97
N ALA A 155 -25.21 3.80 32.52
CA ALA A 155 -25.95 2.59 32.15
C ALA A 155 -27.44 2.64 32.53
N ALA A 156 -27.82 3.47 33.51
CA ALA A 156 -29.21 3.72 33.88
C ALA A 156 -29.91 4.74 32.97
N GLY A 157 -29.14 5.45 32.12
CA GLY A 157 -29.66 6.39 31.14
C GLY A 157 -30.46 5.72 30.02
N THR A 158 -31.28 6.51 29.34
CA THR A 158 -32.06 6.07 28.18
C THR A 158 -31.65 6.86 26.95
N VAL A 159 -31.44 6.16 25.84
CA VAL A 159 -31.22 6.75 24.52
C VAL A 159 -32.30 6.23 23.60
N ASP A 160 -33.07 7.12 22.99
CA ASP A 160 -34.14 6.72 22.08
C ASP A 160 -33.57 5.95 20.88
N GLY A 161 -34.20 4.83 20.57
CA GLY A 161 -33.75 3.90 19.54
C GLY A 161 -32.53 3.05 19.89
N SER A 162 -31.92 3.16 21.09
CA SER A 162 -30.82 2.28 21.49
C SER A 162 -30.73 1.99 22.99
N ALA A 163 -30.95 0.73 23.36
CA ALA A 163 -30.78 0.24 24.73
C ALA A 163 -29.33 -0.14 25.04
N ALA A 164 -28.53 -0.47 24.03
CA ALA A 164 -27.13 -0.87 24.19
C ALA A 164 -26.17 0.31 24.39
N LEU A 165 -26.50 1.49 23.85
CA LEU A 165 -25.58 2.62 23.84
C LEU A 165 -25.22 3.15 25.25
N PRO A 166 -26.17 3.34 26.20
CA PRO A 166 -25.82 3.77 27.56
C PRO A 166 -24.89 2.79 28.28
N MET A 167 -25.10 1.49 28.06
CA MET A 167 -24.23 0.44 28.60
C MET A 167 -22.84 0.42 27.94
N THR A 168 -22.78 0.74 26.64
CA THR A 168 -21.50 0.90 25.93
C THR A 168 -20.70 2.08 26.49
N MET A 169 -21.36 3.23 26.71
CA MET A 169 -20.74 4.40 27.35
C MET A 169 -20.22 4.09 28.77
N ALA A 170 -20.96 3.28 29.54
CA ALA A 170 -20.51 2.81 30.84
C ALA A 170 -19.23 1.96 30.74
N GLY A 171 -19.18 1.05 29.76
CA GLY A 171 -17.98 0.26 29.46
C GLY A 171 -16.78 1.13 29.06
N ASP A 172 -17.00 2.19 28.26
CA ASP A 172 -15.95 3.14 27.86
C ASP A 172 -15.34 3.87 29.06
N VAL A 173 -16.17 4.35 29.99
CA VAL A 173 -15.72 5.03 31.21
C VAL A 173 -14.93 4.10 32.12
N LEU A 174 -15.37 2.85 32.29
CA LEU A 174 -14.62 1.86 33.07
C LEU A 174 -13.29 1.49 32.41
N ARG A 175 -13.28 1.31 31.08
CA ARG A 175 -12.06 1.04 30.29
C ARG A 175 -11.05 2.17 30.49
N LYS A 176 -11.51 3.42 30.45
CA LYS A 176 -10.69 4.60 30.76
C LYS A 176 -10.16 4.59 32.19
N GLY A 177 -11.03 4.25 33.15
CA GLY A 177 -10.68 4.06 34.56
C GLY A 177 -9.78 2.85 34.85
N ARG A 178 -9.37 2.10 33.80
CA ARG A 178 -8.56 0.87 33.87
C ARG A 178 -9.23 -0.31 34.56
N ASP A 179 -10.55 -0.25 34.80
CA ASP A 179 -11.35 -1.41 35.18
C ASP A 179 -11.75 -2.19 33.92
N PHE A 180 -10.77 -2.90 33.35
CA PHE A 180 -10.98 -3.66 32.11
C PHE A 180 -11.97 -4.83 32.27
N PRO A 181 -11.97 -5.62 33.37
CA PRO A 181 -12.98 -6.65 33.58
C PRO A 181 -14.39 -6.07 33.69
N GLY A 182 -14.57 -4.97 34.43
CA GLY A 182 -15.85 -4.28 34.53
C GLY A 182 -16.31 -3.73 33.17
N ALA A 183 -15.41 -3.11 32.41
CA ALA A 183 -15.68 -2.64 31.06
C ALA A 183 -16.14 -3.77 30.13
N LEU A 184 -15.42 -4.89 30.12
CA LEU A 184 -15.78 -6.06 29.29
C LEU A 184 -17.17 -6.59 29.65
N ALA A 185 -17.49 -6.71 30.94
CA ALA A 185 -18.80 -7.17 31.38
C ALA A 185 -19.95 -6.27 30.88
N TRP A 186 -19.75 -4.95 30.88
CA TRP A 186 -20.72 -4.01 30.31
C TRP A 186 -20.84 -4.12 28.79
N TYR A 187 -19.72 -4.28 28.08
CA TYR A 187 -19.76 -4.49 26.63
C TYR A 187 -20.44 -5.80 26.25
N GLU A 188 -20.22 -6.89 26.97
CA GLU A 188 -20.90 -8.17 26.73
C GLU A 188 -22.41 -8.06 27.01
N LYS A 189 -22.79 -7.40 28.11
CA LYS A 189 -24.21 -7.16 28.44
C LYS A 189 -24.90 -6.30 27.37
N ALA A 190 -24.25 -5.24 26.92
CA ALA A 190 -24.74 -4.39 25.84
C ALA A 190 -24.77 -5.13 24.49
N GLY A 191 -23.74 -5.93 24.20
CA GLY A 191 -23.57 -6.70 22.97
C GLY A 191 -24.57 -7.84 22.81
N ALA A 192 -25.17 -8.31 23.91
CA ALA A 192 -26.27 -9.27 23.90
C ALA A 192 -27.60 -8.66 23.39
N LEU A 193 -27.70 -7.33 23.33
CA LEU A 193 -28.88 -6.64 22.79
C LEU A 193 -28.82 -6.59 21.25
N PRO A 194 -29.97 -6.54 20.54
CA PRO A 194 -30.00 -6.53 19.08
C PRO A 194 -29.21 -5.37 18.45
N ASP A 195 -29.26 -4.18 19.06
CA ASP A 195 -28.57 -2.95 18.66
C ASP A 195 -27.13 -2.85 19.19
N GLY A 196 -26.63 -3.87 19.90
CA GLY A 196 -25.33 -3.90 20.58
C GLY A 196 -24.10 -4.02 19.67
N VAL A 197 -24.19 -3.63 18.40
CA VAL A 197 -23.09 -3.76 17.41
C VAL A 197 -21.82 -3.04 17.88
N GLU A 198 -21.93 -1.78 18.34
CA GLU A 198 -20.77 -1.02 18.82
C GLU A 198 -20.16 -1.65 20.07
N ALA A 199 -20.97 -2.15 20.99
CA ALA A 199 -20.48 -2.79 22.21
C ALA A 199 -19.69 -4.07 21.91
N ARG A 200 -20.17 -4.89 20.96
CA ARG A 200 -19.46 -6.08 20.49
C ARG A 200 -18.07 -5.73 19.94
N ARG A 201 -17.99 -4.65 19.15
CA ARG A 201 -16.71 -4.14 18.63
C ARG A 201 -15.78 -3.66 19.74
N GLN A 202 -16.30 -2.89 20.70
CA GLN A 202 -15.52 -2.40 21.83
C GLN A 202 -15.02 -3.53 22.75
N ALA A 203 -15.80 -4.60 22.92
CA ALA A 203 -15.37 -5.80 23.63
C ALA A 203 -14.19 -6.49 22.93
N LEU A 204 -14.26 -6.67 21.60
CA LEU A 204 -13.16 -7.25 20.81
C LEU A 204 -11.92 -6.35 20.84
N GLU A 205 -12.08 -5.05 20.63
CA GLU A 205 -10.98 -4.08 20.67
C GLU A 205 -10.29 -4.08 22.04
N LEU A 206 -11.07 -4.10 23.13
CA LEU A 206 -10.57 -4.19 24.49
C LEU A 206 -9.79 -5.49 24.71
N ALA A 207 -10.36 -6.64 24.32
CA ALA A 207 -9.71 -7.94 24.46
C ALA A 207 -8.38 -8.00 23.69
N LEU A 208 -8.33 -7.42 22.48
CA LEU A 208 -7.09 -7.32 21.70
C LEU A 208 -6.04 -6.43 22.37
N ILE A 209 -6.42 -5.23 22.84
CA ILE A 209 -5.49 -4.30 23.50
C ILE A 209 -4.96 -4.85 24.83
N ARG A 210 -5.74 -5.71 25.49
CA ARG A 210 -5.33 -6.38 26.73
C ARG A 210 -4.66 -7.73 26.49
N GLU A 211 -4.48 -8.13 25.23
CA GLU A 211 -3.88 -9.41 24.83
C GLU A 211 -4.59 -10.59 25.50
N TRP A 212 -5.92 -10.61 25.43
CA TRP A 212 -6.79 -11.67 25.95
C TRP A 212 -7.29 -12.59 24.83
N PRO A 213 -6.44 -13.48 24.26
CA PRO A 213 -6.82 -14.31 23.10
C PRO A 213 -8.02 -15.22 23.40
N ASP A 214 -8.09 -15.79 24.61
CA ASP A 214 -9.21 -16.66 25.02
C ASP A 214 -10.55 -15.90 25.04
N VAL A 215 -10.51 -14.61 25.38
CA VAL A 215 -11.70 -13.75 25.35
C VAL A 215 -12.09 -13.46 23.91
N VAL A 216 -11.13 -13.14 23.03
CA VAL A 216 -11.42 -12.94 21.60
C VAL A 216 -12.05 -14.19 20.99
N GLU A 217 -11.48 -15.37 21.24
CA GLU A 217 -12.01 -16.65 20.75
C GLU A 217 -13.43 -16.91 21.28
N ARG A 218 -13.66 -16.70 22.60
CA ARG A 218 -15.00 -16.81 23.20
C ARG A 218 -16.00 -15.88 22.53
N LEU A 219 -15.65 -14.59 22.40
CA LEU A 219 -16.52 -13.57 21.83
C LEU A 219 -16.86 -13.87 20.36
N MET A 220 -15.89 -14.34 19.58
CA MET A 220 -16.11 -14.73 18.19
C MET A 220 -17.00 -15.98 18.03
N GLY A 221 -17.14 -16.79 19.09
CA GLY A 221 -18.11 -17.89 19.17
C GLY A 221 -19.55 -17.44 19.50
N VAL A 222 -19.76 -16.18 19.89
CA VAL A 222 -21.08 -15.63 20.20
C VAL A 222 -21.73 -15.02 18.95
N GLU A 223 -23.02 -15.29 18.75
CA GLU A 223 -23.78 -14.77 17.62
C GLU A 223 -23.75 -13.22 17.57
N GLY A 224 -23.59 -12.67 16.37
CA GLY A 224 -23.55 -11.23 16.11
C GLY A 224 -22.18 -10.56 16.25
N TYR A 225 -21.18 -11.17 16.88
CA TYR A 225 -19.82 -10.60 16.94
C TYR A 225 -19.12 -10.55 15.58
N ARG A 226 -19.27 -11.62 14.76
CA ARG A 226 -18.75 -11.63 13.39
C ARG A 226 -19.41 -10.56 12.51
N ALA A 227 -20.74 -10.42 12.59
CA ALA A 227 -21.46 -9.37 11.86
C ALA A 227 -21.05 -7.96 12.34
N ALA A 228 -20.79 -7.78 13.63
CA ALA A 228 -20.32 -6.52 14.17
C ALA A 228 -18.90 -6.16 13.68
N LEU A 229 -18.04 -7.17 13.50
CA LEU A 229 -16.72 -7.01 12.91
C LEU A 229 -16.81 -6.52 11.45
N GLU A 230 -17.72 -7.09 10.66
CA GLU A 230 -17.95 -6.76 9.24
C GLU A 230 -18.72 -5.44 9.03
N SER A 231 -19.33 -4.88 10.07
CA SER A 231 -20.21 -3.70 9.98
C SER A 231 -19.51 -2.35 9.80
N VAL A 232 -18.19 -2.30 10.04
CA VAL A 232 -17.38 -1.08 9.88
C VAL A 232 -16.09 -1.48 9.20
N ASP A 233 -15.70 -0.71 8.19
CA ASP A 233 -14.46 -0.91 7.45
C ASP A 233 -13.29 -0.36 8.27
N ASP A 234 -12.71 -1.19 9.13
CA ASP A 234 -11.52 -0.87 9.91
C ASP A 234 -10.60 -2.08 10.16
N ASP A 235 -9.41 -1.80 10.69
CA ASP A 235 -8.37 -2.81 10.94
C ASP A 235 -8.74 -3.82 12.05
N LEU A 236 -9.90 -3.67 12.71
CA LEU A 236 -10.31 -4.57 13.79
C LEU A 236 -10.48 -6.01 13.27
N ALA A 237 -11.05 -6.18 12.07
CA ALA A 237 -11.22 -7.49 11.45
C ALA A 237 -9.89 -8.21 11.26
N MET A 238 -8.89 -7.48 10.77
CA MET A 238 -7.53 -7.97 10.58
C MET A 238 -6.89 -8.36 11.91
N ARG A 239 -6.97 -7.50 12.94
CA ARG A 239 -6.39 -7.76 14.26
C ARG A 239 -7.04 -8.95 14.96
N VAL A 240 -8.37 -9.11 14.84
CA VAL A 240 -9.08 -10.30 15.36
C VAL A 240 -8.62 -11.56 14.63
N ALA A 241 -8.51 -11.52 13.29
CA ALA A 241 -8.05 -12.65 12.50
C ALA A 241 -6.59 -13.03 12.84
N GLN A 242 -5.72 -12.04 13.08
CA GLN A 242 -4.33 -12.26 13.53
C GLN A 242 -4.30 -12.92 14.92
N CYS A 243 -5.07 -12.40 15.87
CA CYS A 243 -5.14 -12.91 17.24
C CYS A 243 -5.66 -14.35 17.30
N THR A 244 -6.75 -14.63 16.58
CA THR A 244 -7.39 -15.96 16.50
C THR A 244 -6.69 -16.92 15.54
N ARG A 245 -5.71 -16.43 14.76
CA ARG A 245 -5.03 -17.17 13.69
C ARG A 245 -6.02 -17.76 12.67
N ASP A 246 -7.09 -17.03 12.37
CA ASP A 246 -8.06 -17.40 11.34
C ASP A 246 -7.43 -17.19 9.94
N MET A 247 -6.77 -18.24 9.45
CA MET A 247 -6.06 -18.21 8.16
C MET A 247 -6.98 -17.90 6.98
N GLY A 248 -8.26 -18.30 7.06
CA GLY A 248 -9.25 -18.04 6.02
C GLY A 248 -9.62 -16.55 5.96
N ALA A 249 -9.80 -15.93 7.13
CA ALA A 249 -10.03 -14.50 7.23
C ALA A 249 -8.82 -13.68 6.76
N LEU A 250 -7.60 -14.03 7.19
CA LEU A 250 -6.37 -13.34 6.75
C LEU A 250 -6.19 -13.42 5.23
N LEU A 251 -6.48 -14.58 4.62
CA LEU A 251 -6.43 -14.74 3.18
C LEU A 251 -7.49 -13.89 2.48
N THR A 252 -8.72 -13.87 3.00
CA THR A 252 -9.83 -13.05 2.45
C THR A 252 -9.50 -11.57 2.50
N ILE A 253 -8.94 -11.10 3.61
CA ILE A 253 -8.47 -9.71 3.78
C ILE A 253 -7.35 -9.40 2.78
N SER A 254 -6.41 -10.33 2.56
CA SER A 254 -5.35 -10.14 1.56
C SER A 254 -5.93 -9.99 0.13
N PHE A 255 -7.01 -10.70 -0.20
CA PHE A 255 -7.70 -10.53 -1.49
C PHE A 255 -8.50 -9.21 -1.58
N SER A 256 -9.11 -8.76 -0.48
CA SER A 256 -9.86 -7.51 -0.49
C SER A 256 -8.95 -6.30 -0.74
N HIS A 257 -7.72 -6.32 -0.24
CA HIS A 257 -6.70 -5.30 -0.52
C HIS A 257 -6.42 -5.16 -2.02
N ILE A 258 -6.17 -6.27 -2.72
CA ILE A 258 -5.94 -6.24 -4.18
C ILE A 258 -7.18 -5.70 -4.91
N ARG A 259 -8.38 -6.12 -4.49
CA ARG A 259 -9.63 -5.64 -5.09
C ARG A 259 -9.80 -4.13 -4.91
N GLU A 260 -9.38 -3.59 -3.77
CA GLU A 260 -9.43 -2.15 -3.51
C GLU A 260 -8.48 -1.39 -4.44
N GLY A 261 -7.24 -1.87 -4.61
CA GLY A 261 -6.28 -1.31 -5.58
C GLY A 261 -6.84 -1.20 -7.00
N LEU A 262 -7.68 -2.16 -7.41
CA LEU A 262 -8.32 -2.17 -8.73
C LEU A 262 -9.45 -1.15 -8.92
N ARG A 263 -9.94 -0.51 -7.84
CA ARG A 263 -11.00 0.51 -7.93
C ARG A 263 -10.53 1.85 -8.49
N HIS A 264 -9.22 2.06 -8.62
CA HIS A 264 -8.64 3.30 -9.14
C HIS A 264 -8.15 3.14 -10.59
N PRO A 265 -9.03 3.28 -11.61
CA PRO A 265 -8.69 2.94 -13.00
C PRO A 265 -7.54 3.76 -13.58
N GLY A 266 -7.36 5.01 -13.14
CA GLY A 266 -6.25 5.86 -13.57
C GLY A 266 -4.89 5.31 -13.13
N LEU A 267 -4.79 4.90 -11.87
CA LEU A 267 -3.59 4.30 -11.31
C LEU A 267 -3.32 2.92 -11.91
N VAL A 268 -4.37 2.11 -12.08
CA VAL A 268 -4.30 0.82 -12.78
C VAL A 268 -3.76 0.97 -14.19
N LEU A 269 -4.26 1.95 -14.96
CA LEU A 269 -3.79 2.21 -16.32
C LEU A 269 -2.32 2.61 -16.35
N ILE A 270 -1.90 3.50 -15.46
CA ILE A 270 -0.52 3.94 -15.35
C ILE A 270 0.38 2.75 -15.01
N SER A 271 0.06 1.96 -13.97
CA SER A 271 0.82 0.76 -13.58
C SER A 271 0.89 -0.29 -14.69
N LEU A 272 -0.22 -0.54 -15.40
CA LEU A 272 -0.26 -1.44 -16.56
C LEU A 272 0.63 -0.95 -17.70
N LEU A 273 0.63 0.36 -17.98
CA LEU A 273 1.47 0.95 -19.03
C LEU A 273 2.95 0.73 -18.71
N THR A 274 3.37 0.90 -17.46
CA THR A 274 4.76 0.66 -17.05
C THR A 274 5.16 -0.79 -17.13
N ALA A 275 4.28 -1.68 -16.65
CA ALA A 275 4.48 -3.11 -16.81
C ALA A 275 4.59 -3.48 -18.30
N ALA A 276 3.76 -2.90 -19.17
CA ALA A 276 3.83 -3.14 -20.61
C ALA A 276 5.16 -2.67 -21.23
N VAL A 277 5.65 -1.48 -20.86
CA VAL A 277 6.95 -0.97 -21.34
C VAL A 277 8.08 -1.93 -20.97
N TRP A 278 8.15 -2.36 -19.71
CA TRP A 278 9.17 -3.32 -19.26
C TRP A 278 9.00 -4.68 -19.91
N PHE A 279 7.77 -5.21 -19.96
CA PHE A 279 7.45 -6.48 -20.57
C PHE A 279 7.94 -6.55 -22.02
N VAL A 280 7.58 -5.56 -22.86
CA VAL A 280 7.99 -5.55 -24.26
C VAL A 280 9.51 -5.35 -24.36
N SER A 281 10.09 -4.47 -23.55
CA SER A 281 11.53 -4.20 -23.55
C SER A 281 12.35 -5.44 -23.22
N LEU A 282 11.94 -6.25 -22.24
CA LEU A 282 12.59 -7.51 -21.88
C LEU A 282 12.49 -8.56 -22.98
N HIS A 283 11.31 -8.75 -23.55
CA HIS A 283 11.13 -9.74 -24.63
C HIS A 283 11.94 -9.36 -25.87
N LYS A 284 12.04 -8.07 -26.18
CA LYS A 284 12.97 -7.61 -27.22
C LYS A 284 14.40 -7.80 -26.78
N GLY A 285 14.78 -7.38 -25.57
CA GLY A 285 16.14 -7.48 -25.03
C GLY A 285 16.71 -8.90 -25.06
N CYS A 286 15.91 -9.91 -24.68
CA CYS A 286 16.29 -11.33 -24.72
C CYS A 286 15.99 -12.02 -26.06
N ARG A 287 15.38 -11.33 -27.03
CA ARG A 287 14.98 -11.85 -28.34
C ARG A 287 14.05 -13.08 -28.24
N ILE A 288 13.06 -13.00 -27.34
CA ILE A 288 12.08 -14.06 -27.13
C ILE A 288 11.06 -14.06 -28.27
N PRO A 289 10.82 -15.21 -28.94
CA PRO A 289 9.87 -15.30 -30.03
C PRO A 289 8.43 -15.09 -29.53
N LEU A 290 7.60 -14.42 -30.33
CA LEU A 290 6.23 -14.02 -29.95
C LEU A 290 5.37 -15.18 -29.44
N ARG A 291 5.55 -16.38 -30.00
CA ARG A 291 4.81 -17.60 -29.60
C ARG A 291 5.03 -18.02 -28.13
N ASP A 292 6.09 -17.54 -27.50
CA ASP A 292 6.45 -17.89 -26.13
C ASP A 292 6.11 -16.75 -25.13
N TRP A 293 5.60 -15.61 -25.60
CA TRP A 293 5.26 -14.45 -24.75
C TRP A 293 4.15 -14.75 -23.74
N TRP A 294 3.24 -15.68 -24.05
CA TRP A 294 2.14 -16.03 -23.15
C TRP A 294 2.63 -16.65 -21.82
N ILE A 295 3.81 -17.32 -21.81
CA ILE A 295 4.38 -17.87 -20.58
C ILE A 295 4.80 -16.73 -19.65
N SER A 296 5.38 -15.68 -20.21
CA SER A 296 5.75 -14.48 -19.46
C SER A 296 4.52 -13.68 -19.02
N LEU A 297 3.45 -13.65 -19.83
CA LEU A 297 2.16 -13.06 -19.43
C LEU A 297 1.56 -13.79 -18.22
N LEU A 298 1.61 -15.13 -18.22
CA LEU A 298 1.26 -15.93 -17.05
C LEU A 298 2.15 -15.59 -15.85
N GLY A 299 3.43 -15.31 -16.09
CA GLY A 299 4.35 -14.75 -15.09
C GLY A 299 3.82 -13.46 -14.46
N VAL A 300 3.36 -12.49 -15.23
CA VAL A 300 2.76 -11.24 -14.70
C VAL A 300 1.56 -11.54 -13.80
N VAL A 301 0.65 -12.42 -14.25
CA VAL A 301 -0.54 -12.78 -13.45
C VAL A 301 -0.15 -13.47 -12.14
N LEU A 302 0.81 -14.41 -12.18
CA LEU A 302 1.34 -15.07 -10.99
C LEU A 302 2.08 -14.08 -10.07
N GLY A 303 2.73 -13.08 -10.64
CA GLY A 303 3.35 -11.98 -9.92
C GLY A 303 2.36 -11.17 -9.09
N VAL A 304 1.24 -10.75 -9.68
CA VAL A 304 0.14 -10.09 -8.94
C VAL A 304 -0.37 -11.00 -7.83
N GLY A 305 -0.59 -12.29 -8.12
CA GLY A 305 -1.00 -13.28 -7.12
C GLY A 305 0.02 -13.50 -5.99
N SER A 306 1.31 -13.26 -6.23
CA SER A 306 2.35 -13.44 -5.21
C SER A 306 2.26 -12.42 -4.07
N ILE A 307 1.55 -11.30 -4.26
CA ILE A 307 1.29 -10.34 -3.18
C ILE A 307 0.32 -10.91 -2.15
N VAL A 308 -0.68 -11.69 -2.57
CA VAL A 308 -1.55 -12.39 -1.62
C VAL A 308 -0.71 -13.30 -0.71
N ILE A 309 0.29 -13.98 -1.28
CA ILE A 309 1.21 -14.83 -0.52
C ILE A 309 2.06 -13.96 0.42
N THR A 310 2.61 -12.84 -0.06
CA THR A 310 3.38 -11.90 0.77
C THR A 310 2.58 -11.35 1.94
N LEU A 311 1.37 -10.83 1.70
CA LEU A 311 0.49 -10.27 2.74
C LEU A 311 0.10 -11.36 3.74
N PHE A 312 -0.25 -12.55 3.26
CA PHE A 312 -0.54 -13.68 4.14
C PHE A 312 0.66 -14.04 5.04
N LEU A 313 1.87 -14.08 4.49
CA LEU A 313 3.10 -14.35 5.26
C LEU A 313 3.44 -13.22 6.23
N LEU A 314 3.19 -11.96 5.87
CA LEU A 314 3.32 -10.80 6.75
C LEU A 314 2.39 -10.94 7.96
N LEU A 315 1.10 -11.14 7.70
CA LEU A 315 0.08 -11.28 8.74
C LEU A 315 0.37 -12.50 9.65
N LEU A 316 0.86 -13.60 9.07
CA LEU A 316 1.28 -14.77 9.83
C LEU A 316 2.51 -14.48 10.71
N GLN A 317 3.50 -13.76 10.19
CA GLN A 317 4.68 -13.33 10.95
C GLN A 317 4.28 -12.45 12.13
N GLU A 318 3.43 -11.44 11.90
CA GLU A 318 2.93 -10.55 12.94
C GLU A 318 2.13 -11.29 14.02
N SER A 319 1.28 -12.25 13.62
CA SER A 319 0.49 -13.07 14.55
C SER A 319 1.34 -13.94 15.50
N ARG A 320 2.63 -14.11 15.20
CA ARG A 320 3.59 -14.90 15.99
C ARG A 320 4.60 -14.04 16.74
N GLY A 321 4.40 -12.72 16.79
CA GLY A 321 5.37 -11.79 17.40
C GLY A 321 6.69 -11.77 16.62
N GLY A 322 6.63 -11.89 15.29
CA GLY A 322 7.79 -11.86 14.43
C GLY A 322 8.49 -10.50 14.40
N LEU A 323 9.43 -10.32 13.46
CA LEU A 323 10.17 -9.08 13.31
C LEU A 323 9.20 -7.92 13.03
N THR A 324 9.27 -6.84 13.81
CA THR A 324 8.55 -5.58 13.61
C THR A 324 9.54 -4.42 13.57
N GLN A 325 9.15 -3.32 12.93
CA GLN A 325 9.90 -2.07 13.02
C GLN A 325 9.79 -1.48 14.44
N ASN A 326 10.87 -0.86 14.92
CA ASN A 326 10.86 -0.22 16.24
C ASN A 326 11.66 1.08 16.32
N GLY A 327 12.15 1.61 15.19
CA GLY A 327 12.94 2.84 15.19
C GLY A 327 14.42 2.65 15.55
N LEU A 328 14.87 1.42 15.81
CA LEU A 328 16.29 1.10 15.97
C LEU A 328 16.89 0.56 14.66
N ALA A 329 17.87 1.27 14.10
CA ALA A 329 18.48 0.96 12.81
C ALA A 329 18.93 -0.50 12.66
N GLY A 330 19.50 -1.11 13.70
CA GLY A 330 19.93 -2.51 13.66
C GLY A 330 18.77 -3.51 13.61
N ASN A 331 17.70 -3.27 14.36
CA ASN A 331 16.49 -4.09 14.31
C ASN A 331 15.79 -3.94 12.96
N ASP A 332 15.66 -2.69 12.50
CA ASP A 332 14.95 -2.40 11.26
C ASP A 332 15.73 -2.91 10.04
N PHE A 333 17.06 -2.87 10.07
CA PHE A 333 17.90 -3.53 9.06
C PHE A 333 17.59 -5.04 8.94
N VAL A 334 17.49 -5.74 10.08
CA VAL A 334 17.11 -7.17 10.11
C VAL A 334 15.66 -7.35 9.65
N PHE A 335 14.75 -6.47 10.06
CA PHE A 335 13.36 -6.47 9.62
C PHE A 335 13.25 -6.35 8.10
N TYR A 336 13.95 -5.42 7.47
CA TYR A 336 13.87 -5.25 6.01
C TYR A 336 14.52 -6.41 5.26
N ILE A 337 15.63 -6.98 5.71
CA ILE A 337 16.26 -8.13 5.02
C ILE A 337 15.47 -9.42 5.24
N ALA A 338 15.27 -9.82 6.50
CA ALA A 338 14.67 -11.11 6.84
C ALA A 338 13.14 -11.07 6.88
N GLY A 339 12.54 -9.94 7.22
CA GLY A 339 11.08 -9.77 7.26
C GLY A 339 10.49 -9.36 5.92
N VAL A 340 11.08 -8.41 5.20
CA VAL A 340 10.56 -7.91 3.91
C VAL A 340 11.19 -8.66 2.74
N GLY A 341 12.49 -8.48 2.49
CA GLY A 341 13.19 -9.02 1.32
C GLY A 341 13.08 -10.54 1.19
N LEU A 342 13.29 -11.28 2.28
CA LEU A 342 13.17 -12.74 2.28
C LEU A 342 11.73 -13.19 1.98
N ARG A 343 10.76 -12.63 2.69
CA ARG A 343 9.34 -12.98 2.55
C ARG A 343 8.88 -12.77 1.11
N GLU A 344 9.17 -11.61 0.55
CA GLU A 344 8.70 -11.24 -0.77
C GLU A 344 9.37 -12.04 -1.87
N GLU A 345 10.69 -12.22 -1.82
CA GLU A 345 11.38 -13.00 -2.86
C GLU A 345 11.01 -14.49 -2.80
N VAL A 346 10.72 -15.03 -1.60
CA VAL A 346 10.16 -16.36 -1.45
C VAL A 346 8.75 -16.44 -2.06
N ALA A 347 7.88 -15.48 -1.79
CA ALA A 347 6.53 -15.44 -2.35
C ALA A 347 6.53 -15.39 -3.89
N LYS A 348 7.37 -14.51 -4.47
CA LYS A 348 7.57 -14.42 -5.92
C LYS A 348 8.16 -15.72 -6.49
N LEU A 349 9.14 -16.32 -5.81
CA LEU A 349 9.72 -17.59 -6.26
C LEU A 349 8.70 -18.73 -6.21
N MET A 350 7.86 -18.80 -5.18
CA MET A 350 6.75 -19.75 -5.08
C MET A 350 5.76 -19.57 -6.24
N ALA A 351 5.42 -18.33 -6.58
CA ALA A 351 4.57 -18.02 -7.73
C ALA A 351 5.24 -18.32 -9.09
N PHE A 352 6.57 -18.37 -9.15
CA PHE A 352 7.31 -18.80 -10.35
C PHE A 352 7.32 -20.33 -10.52
N LEU A 353 7.23 -21.12 -9.45
CA LEU A 353 7.31 -22.60 -9.51
C LEU A 353 6.35 -23.26 -10.52
N PRO A 354 5.07 -22.83 -10.63
CA PRO A 354 4.13 -23.38 -11.62
C PRO A 354 4.57 -23.21 -13.09
N LEU A 355 5.49 -22.28 -13.39
CA LEU A 355 6.01 -22.08 -14.74
C LEU A 355 7.13 -23.06 -15.10
N LEU A 356 7.84 -23.62 -14.11
CA LEU A 356 9.00 -24.49 -14.35
C LEU A 356 8.69 -25.72 -15.21
N PRO A 357 7.55 -26.43 -15.06
CA PRO A 357 7.19 -27.53 -15.96
C PRO A 357 7.09 -27.09 -17.43
N LEU A 358 6.57 -25.88 -17.69
CA LEU A 358 6.44 -25.31 -19.03
C LEU A 358 7.80 -24.88 -19.61
N LEU A 359 8.71 -24.46 -18.73
CA LEU A 359 10.04 -23.98 -19.08
C LEU A 359 11.08 -25.10 -19.20
N ARG A 360 10.80 -26.32 -18.72
CA ARG A 360 11.77 -27.44 -18.63
C ARG A 360 12.58 -27.70 -19.90
N LYS A 361 11.97 -27.55 -21.09
CA LYS A 361 12.60 -27.76 -22.41
C LYS A 361 12.97 -26.46 -23.13
N ARG A 362 12.86 -25.32 -22.46
CA ARG A 362 13.08 -23.99 -23.04
C ARG A 362 14.49 -23.47 -22.70
N THR A 363 14.81 -22.29 -23.22
CA THR A 363 16.10 -21.64 -22.99
C THR A 363 16.14 -20.99 -21.60
N PRO A 364 17.32 -20.87 -20.97
CA PRO A 364 17.43 -20.14 -19.71
C PRO A 364 17.03 -18.67 -19.84
N GLY A 365 17.26 -18.04 -21.01
CA GLY A 365 16.74 -16.71 -21.31
C GLY A 365 15.21 -16.56 -21.24
N LEU A 366 14.44 -17.58 -21.64
CA LEU A 366 12.98 -17.55 -21.44
C LEU A 366 12.63 -17.69 -19.96
N ALA A 367 13.33 -18.54 -19.21
CA ALA A 367 13.13 -18.66 -17.77
C ALA A 367 13.43 -17.34 -17.03
N LEU A 368 14.52 -16.66 -17.40
CA LEU A 368 14.87 -15.32 -16.92
C LEU A 368 13.74 -14.32 -17.16
N VAL A 369 13.24 -14.22 -18.40
CA VAL A 369 12.17 -13.26 -18.75
C VAL A 369 10.86 -13.60 -18.05
N SER A 370 10.47 -14.88 -17.99
CA SER A 370 9.24 -15.30 -17.33
C SER A 370 9.30 -15.06 -15.82
N ALA A 371 10.44 -15.30 -15.17
CA ALA A 371 10.64 -14.96 -13.75
C ALA A 371 10.66 -13.45 -13.52
N SER A 372 11.31 -12.67 -14.40
CA SER A 372 11.25 -11.21 -14.35
C SER A 372 9.82 -10.70 -14.48
N CYS A 373 8.97 -11.36 -15.27
CA CYS A 373 7.56 -11.00 -15.37
C CYS A 373 6.77 -11.32 -14.09
N VAL A 374 7.17 -12.32 -13.29
CA VAL A 374 6.61 -12.51 -11.94
C VAL A 374 6.97 -11.33 -11.05
N GLY A 375 8.25 -10.91 -11.02
CA GLY A 375 8.65 -9.71 -10.29
C GLY A 375 7.95 -8.44 -10.77
N LEU A 376 7.71 -8.32 -12.08
CA LEU A 376 6.98 -7.20 -12.68
C LEU A 376 5.49 -7.18 -12.31
N GLY A 377 4.85 -8.36 -12.23
CA GLY A 377 3.48 -8.48 -11.76
C GLY A 377 3.34 -8.13 -10.28
N PHE A 378 4.33 -8.50 -9.45
CA PHE A 378 4.39 -8.07 -8.06
C PHE A 378 4.48 -6.54 -7.95
N ALA A 379 5.45 -5.94 -8.65
CA ALA A 379 5.64 -4.50 -8.61
C ALA A 379 4.44 -3.70 -9.17
N LEU A 380 3.68 -4.28 -10.12
CA LEU A 380 2.48 -3.65 -10.65
C LEU A 380 1.47 -3.34 -9.55
N GLU A 381 1.16 -4.31 -8.69
CA GLU A 381 0.15 -4.14 -7.64
C GLU A 381 0.75 -3.41 -6.44
N GLU A 382 2.01 -3.65 -6.09
CA GLU A 382 2.67 -2.90 -5.01
C GLU A 382 2.67 -1.39 -5.29
N ASN A 383 2.91 -1.00 -6.55
CA ASN A 383 2.78 0.40 -6.96
C ASN A 383 1.35 0.93 -6.75
N LEU A 384 0.30 0.14 -7.00
CA LEU A 384 -1.09 0.55 -6.74
C LEU A 384 -1.30 0.85 -5.25
N ASN A 385 -0.80 -0.03 -4.38
CA ASN A 385 -0.92 0.16 -2.94
C ASN A 385 -0.18 1.44 -2.46
N TYR A 386 1.00 1.74 -3.02
CA TYR A 386 1.71 2.97 -2.70
C TYR A 386 0.97 4.24 -3.13
N TYR A 387 0.23 4.21 -4.24
CA TYR A 387 -0.57 5.36 -4.64
C TYR A 387 -1.74 5.63 -3.69
N GLN A 388 -2.29 4.57 -3.09
CA GLN A 388 -3.38 4.69 -2.12
C GLN A 388 -2.88 5.22 -0.78
N SER A 389 -1.68 4.80 -0.34
CA SER A 389 -1.19 5.02 1.03
C SER A 389 -0.13 6.13 1.17
N GLY A 390 0.79 6.28 0.20
CA GLY A 390 2.04 7.03 0.38
C GLY A 390 2.11 8.40 -0.28
N GLY A 391 1.00 8.87 -0.85
CA GLY A 391 0.95 10.12 -1.63
C GLY A 391 1.64 9.99 -3.00
N VAL A 392 1.24 10.87 -3.92
CA VAL A 392 1.62 10.79 -5.32
C VAL A 392 3.14 10.94 -5.53
N THR A 393 3.84 11.74 -4.72
CA THR A 393 5.30 11.97 -4.81
C THR A 393 6.13 10.71 -4.66
N ALA A 394 5.89 9.92 -3.62
CA ALA A 394 6.66 8.72 -3.30
C ALA A 394 6.50 7.66 -4.40
N ALA A 395 5.29 7.52 -4.95
CA ALA A 395 4.99 6.55 -5.97
C ALA A 395 5.68 6.83 -7.32
N LEU A 396 5.97 8.10 -7.66
CA LEU A 396 6.55 8.47 -8.95
C LEU A 396 8.02 8.12 -9.11
N GLY A 397 8.82 8.32 -8.05
CA GLY A 397 10.23 7.94 -8.06
C GLY A 397 10.41 6.41 -8.12
N ARG A 398 9.52 5.68 -7.44
CA ARG A 398 9.47 4.21 -7.43
C ARG A 398 9.02 3.63 -8.76
N PHE A 399 8.27 4.40 -9.54
CA PHE A 399 7.58 3.89 -10.71
C PHE A 399 8.48 3.24 -11.76
N VAL A 400 9.70 3.76 -11.92
CA VAL A 400 10.66 3.19 -12.87
C VAL A 400 11.67 2.30 -12.16
N THR A 401 12.08 2.70 -10.96
CA THR A 401 13.16 2.05 -10.21
C THR A 401 12.70 0.80 -9.47
N ALA A 402 11.56 0.83 -8.76
CA ALA A 402 11.01 -0.32 -8.05
C ALA A 402 10.59 -1.42 -9.04
N ASN A 403 9.87 -1.06 -10.12
CA ASN A 403 9.54 -2.01 -11.19
C ASN A 403 10.78 -2.73 -11.72
N PHE A 404 11.87 -1.99 -11.96
CA PHE A 404 13.13 -2.57 -12.38
C PHE A 404 13.77 -3.47 -11.31
N ILE A 405 13.76 -3.06 -10.05
CA ILE A 405 14.36 -3.85 -8.96
C ILE A 405 13.65 -5.19 -8.83
N HIS A 406 12.31 -5.21 -8.71
CA HIS A 406 11.58 -6.46 -8.58
C HIS A 406 11.73 -7.36 -9.80
N LEU A 407 11.61 -6.83 -11.03
CA LEU A 407 11.81 -7.65 -12.23
C LEU A 407 13.23 -8.22 -12.30
N ALA A 408 14.24 -7.45 -11.89
CA ALA A 408 15.64 -7.87 -12.00
C ALA A 408 16.00 -8.91 -10.95
N LEU A 409 15.66 -8.66 -9.68
CA LEU A 409 15.88 -9.56 -8.55
C LEU A 409 15.19 -10.91 -8.77
N THR A 410 13.88 -10.89 -9.01
CA THR A 410 13.11 -12.13 -9.24
C THR A 410 13.54 -12.83 -10.53
N GLY A 411 13.90 -12.07 -11.57
CA GLY A 411 14.47 -12.60 -12.81
C GLY A 411 15.74 -13.42 -12.59
N LEU A 412 16.73 -12.83 -11.91
CA LEU A 412 18.00 -13.48 -11.60
C LEU A 412 17.80 -14.71 -10.72
N LEU A 413 16.92 -14.61 -9.73
CA LEU A 413 16.60 -15.70 -8.84
C LEU A 413 15.93 -16.87 -9.58
N GLY A 414 14.92 -16.59 -10.40
CA GLY A 414 14.24 -17.61 -11.21
C GLY A 414 15.14 -18.24 -12.27
N TRP A 415 16.04 -17.46 -12.89
CA TRP A 415 17.07 -17.97 -13.80
C TRP A 415 18.05 -18.91 -13.08
N ALA A 416 18.53 -18.54 -11.89
CA ALA A 416 19.43 -19.36 -11.09
C ALA A 416 18.73 -20.67 -10.64
N LEU A 417 17.48 -20.57 -10.18
CA LEU A 417 16.67 -21.74 -9.81
C LEU A 417 16.47 -22.68 -11.01
N PHE A 418 16.14 -22.14 -12.17
CA PHE A 418 15.96 -22.95 -13.38
C PHE A 418 17.22 -23.74 -13.75
N ARG A 419 18.40 -23.11 -13.67
CA ARG A 419 19.68 -23.79 -13.93
C ARG A 419 20.01 -24.83 -12.87
N PHE A 420 19.75 -24.52 -11.60
CA PHE A 420 19.88 -25.47 -10.49
C PHE A 420 19.04 -26.72 -10.71
N LEU A 421 17.75 -26.58 -11.01
CA LEU A 421 16.87 -27.74 -11.23
C LEU A 421 17.26 -28.58 -12.44
N ARG A 422 17.89 -27.97 -13.45
CA ARG A 422 18.38 -28.69 -14.63
C ARG A 422 19.72 -29.38 -14.39
N TYR A 423 20.58 -28.79 -13.56
CA TYR A 423 21.97 -29.22 -13.34
C TYR A 423 22.38 -29.02 -11.85
N PRO A 424 21.79 -29.77 -10.91
CA PRO A 424 21.87 -29.45 -9.48
C PRO A 424 23.29 -29.51 -8.91
N LYS A 425 24.13 -30.42 -9.42
CA LYS A 425 25.53 -30.56 -9.00
C LYS A 425 26.39 -29.33 -9.28
N ASN A 426 26.07 -28.58 -10.34
CA ASN A 426 26.90 -27.45 -10.79
C ASN A 426 26.33 -26.10 -10.35
N TYR A 427 25.03 -26.02 -10.07
CA TYR A 427 24.34 -24.76 -9.83
C TYR A 427 23.65 -24.67 -8.47
N GLY A 428 23.82 -25.65 -7.57
CA GLY A 428 23.31 -25.57 -6.19
C GLY A 428 23.88 -24.38 -5.41
N SER A 429 25.20 -24.33 -5.23
CA SER A 429 25.86 -23.23 -4.52
C SER A 429 25.65 -21.87 -5.21
N PRO A 430 25.78 -21.75 -6.56
CA PRO A 430 25.42 -20.52 -7.26
C PRO A 430 23.98 -20.05 -7.02
N PHE A 431 23.00 -20.95 -7.00
CA PHE A 431 21.61 -20.60 -6.70
C PHE A 431 21.45 -20.05 -5.28
N LEU A 432 22.03 -20.72 -4.26
CA LEU A 432 21.96 -20.24 -2.88
C LEU A 432 22.64 -18.88 -2.71
N ALA A 433 23.76 -18.65 -3.38
CA ALA A 433 24.44 -17.36 -3.38
C ALA A 433 23.58 -16.25 -4.02
N VAL A 434 22.97 -16.52 -5.17
CA VAL A 434 22.04 -15.57 -5.83
C VAL A 434 20.82 -15.30 -4.96
N PHE A 435 20.24 -16.33 -4.34
CA PHE A 435 19.09 -16.18 -3.43
C PHE A 435 19.43 -15.28 -2.24
N ALA A 436 20.52 -15.57 -1.53
CA ALA A 436 20.96 -14.75 -0.40
C ALA A 436 21.26 -13.31 -0.81
N ALA A 437 21.94 -13.11 -1.95
CA ALA A 437 22.25 -11.77 -2.46
C ALA A 437 20.99 -11.00 -2.86
N VAL A 438 20.02 -11.65 -3.52
CA VAL A 438 18.75 -11.02 -3.92
C VAL A 438 17.94 -10.59 -2.71
N VAL A 439 17.82 -11.46 -1.69
CA VAL A 439 17.14 -11.15 -0.42
C VAL A 439 17.81 -9.96 0.29
N ALA A 440 19.14 -9.99 0.40
CA ALA A 440 19.90 -8.91 1.04
C ALA A 440 19.80 -7.58 0.28
N LEU A 441 19.91 -7.61 -1.05
CA LEU A 441 19.80 -6.39 -1.87
C LEU A 441 18.40 -5.79 -1.84
N HIS A 442 17.35 -6.63 -1.82
CA HIS A 442 15.99 -6.16 -1.66
C HIS A 442 15.82 -5.45 -0.31
N GLY A 443 16.09 -6.15 0.79
CA GLY A 443 15.93 -5.55 2.11
C GLY A 443 16.82 -4.33 2.35
N LEU A 444 18.04 -4.33 1.82
CA LEU A 444 18.92 -3.16 1.90
C LEU A 444 18.33 -1.96 1.13
N TYR A 445 17.72 -2.18 -0.03
CA TYR A 445 17.06 -1.12 -0.79
C TYR A 445 15.92 -0.49 0.01
N ASP A 446 15.03 -1.30 0.60
CA ASP A 446 13.91 -0.80 1.41
C ASP A 446 14.38 -0.12 2.70
N PHE A 447 15.38 -0.70 3.37
CA PHE A 447 15.99 -0.08 4.54
C PHE A 447 16.53 1.32 4.21
N CYS A 448 17.21 1.48 3.08
CA CYS A 448 17.71 2.79 2.66
C CYS A 448 16.61 3.79 2.31
N LEU A 449 15.48 3.34 1.80
CA LEU A 449 14.32 4.20 1.51
C LEU A 449 13.53 4.59 2.75
N SER A 450 13.69 3.88 3.87
CA SER A 450 12.96 4.15 5.10
C SER A 450 13.37 5.43 5.84
N GLY A 451 14.39 6.15 5.36
CA GLY A 451 14.76 7.48 5.85
C GLY A 451 15.65 7.52 7.10
N TYR A 452 16.22 6.38 7.51
CA TYR A 452 17.06 6.30 8.71
C TYR A 452 18.27 7.24 8.73
N SER A 453 18.90 7.48 7.57
CA SER A 453 20.02 8.43 7.49
C SER A 453 20.11 9.06 6.10
N GLN A 454 20.61 10.29 6.03
CA GLN A 454 20.83 10.98 4.75
C GLN A 454 21.89 10.29 3.90
N GLU A 455 22.89 9.65 4.53
CA GLU A 455 23.92 8.88 3.83
C GLU A 455 23.31 7.64 3.17
N ALA A 456 22.38 6.97 3.85
CA ALA A 456 21.66 5.81 3.31
C ALA A 456 20.77 6.19 2.12
N ALA A 457 20.22 7.41 2.08
CA ALA A 457 19.35 7.87 0.99
C ALA A 457 20.02 7.86 -0.40
N ASN A 458 21.35 7.91 -0.47
CA ASN A 458 22.10 7.82 -1.72
C ASN A 458 22.41 6.38 -2.13
N LEU A 459 22.34 5.39 -1.23
CA LEU A 459 22.69 4.01 -1.55
C LEU A 459 21.76 3.31 -2.58
N PRO A 460 20.44 3.59 -2.62
CA PRO A 460 19.52 3.01 -3.61
C PRO A 460 19.98 3.17 -5.05
N ILE A 461 20.59 4.30 -5.43
CA ILE A 461 21.05 4.51 -6.81
C ILE A 461 22.22 3.59 -7.17
N TRP A 462 23.11 3.32 -6.22
CA TRP A 462 24.24 2.42 -6.40
C TRP A 462 23.80 0.97 -6.44
N ILE A 463 22.84 0.58 -5.59
CA ILE A 463 22.20 -0.74 -5.63
C ILE A 463 21.54 -0.94 -7.00
N LEU A 464 20.77 0.03 -7.46
CA LEU A 464 20.10 -0.01 -8.75
C LEU A 464 21.10 -0.15 -9.89
N ALA A 465 22.18 0.63 -9.88
CA ALA A 465 23.21 0.58 -10.92
C ALA A 465 23.96 -0.78 -10.94
N GLY A 466 24.34 -1.31 -9.78
CA GLY A 466 24.98 -2.61 -9.67
C GLY A 466 24.07 -3.76 -10.12
N LEU A 467 22.81 -3.74 -9.68
CA LEU A 467 21.80 -4.71 -10.08
C LEU A 467 21.52 -4.64 -11.59
N ALA A 468 21.38 -3.44 -12.15
CA ALA A 468 21.14 -3.27 -13.57
C ALA A 468 22.33 -3.74 -14.42
N TRP A 469 23.57 -3.44 -14.01
CA TRP A 469 24.76 -4.00 -14.65
C TRP A 469 24.70 -5.53 -14.69
N PHE A 470 24.49 -6.18 -13.54
CA PHE A 470 24.49 -7.64 -13.47
C PHE A 470 23.31 -8.29 -14.22
N TYR A 471 22.11 -7.69 -14.12
CA TYR A 471 20.93 -8.15 -14.82
C TYR A 471 21.09 -8.06 -16.35
N PHE A 472 21.54 -6.92 -16.87
CA PHE A 472 21.72 -6.75 -18.32
C PHE A 472 22.86 -7.59 -18.88
N GLN A 473 23.92 -7.85 -18.09
CA GLN A 473 24.93 -8.85 -18.47
C GLN A 473 24.31 -10.24 -18.62
N THR A 474 23.44 -10.63 -17.68
CA THR A 474 22.73 -11.92 -17.74
C THR A 474 21.81 -11.98 -18.96
N VAL A 475 21.03 -10.93 -19.22
CA VAL A 475 20.22 -10.79 -20.44
C VAL A 475 21.08 -10.98 -21.68
N ARG A 476 22.23 -10.30 -21.77
CA ARG A 476 23.16 -10.42 -22.91
C ARG A 476 23.69 -11.83 -23.09
N THR A 477 24.04 -12.53 -22.01
CA THR A 477 24.51 -13.93 -22.11
C THR A 477 23.42 -14.91 -22.55
N GLU A 478 22.16 -14.59 -22.27
CA GLU A 478 21.01 -15.45 -22.54
C GLU A 478 20.20 -14.99 -23.77
N GLN A 479 20.71 -14.01 -24.51
CA GLN A 479 20.06 -13.47 -25.71
C GLN A 479 19.91 -14.54 -26.79
N GLY A 480 18.67 -14.69 -27.28
CA GLY A 480 18.39 -15.55 -28.42
C GLY A 480 18.98 -15.00 -29.74
N THR A 481 18.92 -15.82 -30.78
CA THR A 481 19.33 -15.45 -32.15
C THR A 481 18.17 -14.94 -33.02
N ALA A 482 16.98 -14.79 -32.45
CA ALA A 482 15.80 -14.39 -33.22
C ALA A 482 15.98 -12.96 -33.79
N PRO A 483 15.63 -12.73 -35.07
CA PRO A 483 15.75 -11.43 -35.68
C PRO A 483 14.77 -10.42 -35.04
N GLN A 484 15.22 -9.20 -34.82
CA GLN A 484 14.40 -8.11 -34.31
C GLN A 484 14.00 -7.15 -35.44
N VAL A 485 12.81 -6.57 -35.31
CA VAL A 485 12.30 -5.50 -36.20
C VAL A 485 12.54 -4.13 -35.58
N VAL A 486 12.59 -4.07 -34.25
CA VAL A 486 12.70 -2.85 -33.45
C VAL A 486 13.65 -3.17 -32.29
N SER A 487 14.59 -2.26 -32.01
CA SER A 487 15.57 -2.41 -30.94
C SER A 487 14.90 -2.34 -29.56
N ALA A 488 15.41 -3.09 -28.58
CA ALA A 488 14.89 -3.04 -27.21
C ALA A 488 15.03 -1.63 -26.60
N HIS A 489 16.13 -0.94 -26.90
CA HIS A 489 16.37 0.43 -26.45
C HIS A 489 15.28 1.40 -26.95
N SER A 490 14.91 1.35 -28.23
CA SER A 490 13.84 2.23 -28.74
C SER A 490 12.47 1.97 -28.12
N VAL A 491 12.15 0.70 -27.83
CA VAL A 491 10.91 0.36 -27.12
C VAL A 491 10.93 0.98 -25.73
N PHE A 492 12.02 0.81 -24.99
CA PHE A 492 12.15 1.36 -23.64
C PHE A 492 12.12 2.90 -23.65
N LEU A 493 12.88 3.55 -24.53
CA LEU A 493 12.95 5.00 -24.63
C LEU A 493 11.60 5.62 -25.01
N LEU A 494 10.95 5.11 -26.06
CA LEU A 494 9.65 5.64 -26.49
C LEU A 494 8.56 5.28 -25.48
N GLY A 495 8.57 4.07 -24.94
CA GLY A 495 7.63 3.63 -23.91
C GLY A 495 7.71 4.46 -22.63
N SER A 496 8.93 4.71 -22.12
CA SER A 496 9.17 5.59 -20.97
C SER A 496 8.80 7.04 -21.26
N THR A 497 8.97 7.51 -22.50
CA THR A 497 8.51 8.85 -22.92
C THR A 497 7.00 8.98 -22.88
N VAL A 498 6.28 8.00 -23.44
CA VAL A 498 4.80 7.94 -23.37
C VAL A 498 4.36 7.90 -21.92
N LEU A 499 5.04 7.09 -21.09
CA LEU A 499 4.72 6.98 -19.68
C LEU A 499 4.91 8.28 -18.91
N LEU A 500 6.06 8.94 -19.06
CA LEU A 500 6.32 10.25 -18.44
C LEU A 500 5.32 11.30 -18.93
N GLY A 501 4.89 11.24 -20.19
CA GLY A 501 3.87 12.12 -20.74
C GLY A 501 2.48 11.87 -20.14
N CYS A 502 2.05 10.62 -20.03
CA CYS A 502 0.80 10.25 -19.34
C CYS A 502 0.81 10.73 -17.89
N LEU A 503 1.95 10.54 -17.23
CA LEU A 503 2.16 10.95 -15.85
C LEU A 503 2.14 12.47 -15.68
N LEU A 504 2.79 13.21 -16.58
CA LEU A 504 2.71 14.67 -16.61
C LEU A 504 1.27 15.14 -16.74
N ASN A 505 0.49 14.57 -17.67
CA ASN A 505 -0.91 14.93 -17.86
C ASN A 505 -1.74 14.65 -16.60
N TYR A 506 -1.54 13.48 -15.99
CA TYR A 506 -2.22 13.09 -14.75
C TYR A 506 -1.91 14.08 -13.62
N LEU A 507 -0.64 14.41 -13.43
CA LEU A 507 -0.20 15.34 -12.40
C LEU A 507 -0.69 16.75 -12.64
N VAL A 508 -0.60 17.26 -13.88
CA VAL A 508 -1.05 18.63 -14.19
C VAL A 508 -2.56 18.75 -14.03
N ALA A 509 -3.31 17.72 -14.39
CA ALA A 509 -4.76 17.69 -14.19
C ALA A 509 -5.14 17.76 -12.71
N GLY A 510 -4.43 17.06 -11.83
CA GLY A 510 -4.73 16.99 -10.39
C GLY A 510 -4.12 18.09 -9.53
N PHE A 511 -2.88 18.51 -9.81
CA PHE A 511 -2.07 19.34 -8.92
C PHE A 511 -1.56 20.64 -9.57
N GLY A 512 -1.82 20.83 -10.87
CA GLY A 512 -1.28 21.96 -11.63
C GLY A 512 0.24 21.87 -11.89
N TRP A 513 0.78 22.82 -12.65
CA TRP A 513 2.13 22.72 -13.20
C TRP A 513 3.27 22.70 -12.18
N GLN A 514 3.23 23.57 -11.18
CA GLN A 514 4.34 23.76 -10.26
C GLN A 514 4.65 22.48 -9.46
N ILE A 515 3.62 21.89 -8.85
CA ILE A 515 3.73 20.64 -8.10
C ILE A 515 4.09 19.49 -9.05
N SER A 516 3.50 19.44 -10.24
CA SER A 516 3.78 18.41 -11.24
C SER A 516 5.26 18.33 -11.63
N PHE A 517 5.93 19.48 -11.83
CA PHE A 517 7.35 19.48 -12.19
C PHE A 517 8.24 18.99 -11.06
N ILE A 518 7.95 19.39 -9.82
CA ILE A 518 8.68 18.91 -8.63
C ILE A 518 8.53 17.40 -8.51
N MET A 519 7.30 16.91 -8.65
CA MET A 519 6.95 15.48 -8.59
C MET A 519 7.57 14.65 -9.72
N LEU A 520 7.66 15.20 -10.94
CA LEU A 520 8.18 14.47 -12.11
C LEU A 520 9.72 14.41 -12.16
N GLY A 521 10.42 15.32 -11.47
CA GLY A 521 11.88 15.41 -11.49
C GLY A 521 12.61 14.08 -11.18
N PRO A 522 12.31 13.40 -10.06
CA PRO A 522 12.91 12.11 -9.73
C PRO A 522 12.63 11.01 -10.75
N ALA A 523 11.41 10.97 -11.31
CA ALA A 523 11.04 10.01 -12.34
C ALA A 523 11.83 10.24 -13.63
N LEU A 524 11.97 11.50 -14.06
CA LEU A 524 12.76 11.87 -15.23
C LEU A 524 14.23 11.46 -15.07
N LEU A 525 14.84 11.77 -13.92
CA LEU A 525 16.22 11.37 -13.61
C LEU A 525 16.39 9.85 -13.69
N SER A 526 15.46 9.10 -13.10
CA SER A 526 15.47 7.63 -13.12
C SER A 526 15.39 7.07 -14.55
N VAL A 527 14.52 7.63 -15.39
CA VAL A 527 14.39 7.25 -16.80
C VAL A 527 15.67 7.56 -17.57
N VAL A 528 16.28 8.72 -17.36
CA VAL A 528 17.54 9.10 -18.02
C VAL A 528 18.66 8.12 -17.65
N LEU A 529 18.81 7.81 -16.36
CA LEU A 529 19.83 6.87 -15.89
C LEU A 529 19.62 5.47 -16.48
N LEU A 530 18.40 4.94 -16.41
CA LEU A 530 18.10 3.61 -16.97
C LEU A 530 18.27 3.57 -18.49
N ASN A 531 17.89 4.63 -19.22
CA ASN A 531 18.15 4.71 -20.66
C ASN A 531 19.66 4.70 -20.95
N ALA A 532 20.46 5.44 -20.19
CA ALA A 532 21.93 5.42 -20.33
C ALA A 532 22.48 4.00 -20.11
N MET A 533 21.95 3.27 -19.12
CA MET A 533 22.32 1.88 -18.87
C MET A 533 21.89 0.94 -19.99
N PHE A 534 20.67 1.07 -20.53
CA PHE A 534 20.20 0.33 -21.70
C PHE A 534 21.13 0.53 -22.89
N VAL A 535 21.51 1.77 -23.18
CA VAL A 535 22.45 2.10 -24.25
C VAL A 535 23.82 1.47 -23.98
N TRP A 536 24.31 1.51 -22.74
CA TRP A 536 25.63 0.97 -22.42
C TRP A 536 25.67 -0.55 -22.53
N PHE A 537 24.73 -1.27 -21.92
CA PHE A 537 24.78 -2.72 -21.78
C PHE A 537 24.16 -3.49 -22.93
N LEU A 538 23.12 -2.94 -23.54
CA LEU A 538 22.42 -3.56 -24.68
C LEU A 538 22.84 -2.92 -26.01
N ARG A 539 24.01 -2.28 -26.06
CA ARG A 539 24.69 -1.99 -27.32
C ARG A 539 24.87 -3.30 -28.07
N GLU A 540 23.90 -3.59 -28.94
CA GLU A 540 23.96 -4.62 -29.95
C GLU A 540 25.17 -4.30 -30.84
N LEU A 541 26.28 -5.00 -30.63
CA LEU A 541 27.41 -4.97 -31.56
C LEU A 541 26.94 -5.35 -32.96
#